data_AF-A0A9W5S1Q9-F1
#
_entry.id   AF-A0A9W5S1Q9-F1
#
_cell.length_a   1.000
_cell.length_b   1.000
_cell.length_c   1.000
_cell.angle_alpha   90.00
_cell.angle_beta   90.00
_cell.angle_gamma   90.00
#
_symmetry.space_group_name_H-M   'P 1'
#
loop_
_entity.id
_entity.type
_entity.pdbx_description
1 polymer ?
#
loop_
_entity_poly.entity_id
_entity_poly.type
_entity_poly.pdbx_seq_one_letter_code
_entity_poly.pdbx_strand_id
1 'polypeptide(L)'
;MVRKAVRVTLCSLAGLVVLFVISGAILYWKIQSIDLEQIQDRQLARAEGSLTQGAEDDPAVPKVMQGAVSKAEGIAGKSIKSEDALDVAAILLQSELSLKQMYDLIGQSSGNLDTAEKQRIRDTLLGKLKPQEIEALRAITTDYGKGLVILDPDYPIELVGVQDEVERTRIRKQLEAEKKAASGGSEPAEAASAPESDADQSGGGGVGESADPQLAAVAGKYAGKLQAVKAACTSDANAMTEKVIAAINRMKNDDGSSSAGAAEDTLVQEIGAVEASCEASFETVIRLAKRELQREGLSTAMLQAWRDEYAAAKNAAMAQARARISAAIG
;
A
#
# COMPACT_ATOMS: atom_id res chain seq x y z
N MET A 1 9.60 -21.63 59.88
CA MET A 1 8.94 -20.44 59.29
C MET A 1 9.37 -20.19 57.84
N VAL A 2 10.65 -20.32 57.49
CA VAL A 2 11.20 -20.06 56.14
C VAL A 2 10.43 -20.73 54.98
N ARG A 3 10.07 -22.02 55.09
CA ARG A 3 9.33 -22.73 54.02
C ARG A 3 7.93 -22.16 53.75
N LYS A 4 7.27 -21.58 54.75
CA LYS A 4 5.95 -20.95 54.57
C LYS A 4 6.08 -19.59 53.88
N ALA A 5 7.09 -18.80 54.25
CA ALA A 5 7.38 -17.53 53.60
C ALA A 5 7.73 -17.70 52.12
N VAL A 6 8.60 -18.66 51.78
CA VAL A 6 8.98 -18.94 50.38
C VAL A 6 7.76 -19.33 49.53
N ARG A 7 6.86 -20.18 50.04
CA ARG A 7 5.64 -20.57 49.30
C ARG A 7 4.71 -19.39 49.05
N VAL A 8 4.54 -18.50 50.03
CA VAL A 8 3.71 -17.30 49.87
C VAL A 8 4.31 -16.36 48.82
N THR A 9 5.62 -16.12 48.85
CA THR A 9 6.31 -15.28 47.85
C THR A 9 6.25 -15.88 46.44
N LEU A 10 6.35 -17.21 46.31
CA LEU A 10 6.28 -17.88 45.01
C LEU A 10 4.86 -17.85 44.44
N CYS A 11 3.84 -18.04 45.28
CA CYS A 11 2.44 -17.89 44.87
C CYS A 11 2.10 -16.45 44.49
N SER A 12 2.60 -15.44 45.23
CA SER A 12 2.36 -14.04 44.88
C SER A 12 3.06 -13.67 43.57
N LEU A 13 4.29 -14.11 43.36
CA LEU A 13 5.02 -13.92 42.10
C LEU A 13 4.28 -14.58 40.93
N ALA A 14 3.83 -15.82 41.09
CA ALA A 14 3.08 -16.54 40.05
C ALA A 14 1.76 -15.84 39.71
N GLY A 15 1.00 -15.37 40.72
CA GLY A 15 -0.21 -14.58 40.51
C GLY A 15 0.07 -13.28 39.75
N LEU A 16 1.18 -12.61 40.06
CA LEU A 16 1.60 -11.38 39.40
C LEU A 16 1.99 -11.64 37.93
N VAL A 17 2.70 -12.73 37.65
CA VAL A 17 3.01 -13.16 36.27
C VAL A 17 1.74 -13.48 35.49
N VAL A 18 0.78 -14.20 36.07
CA VAL A 18 -0.51 -14.49 35.42
C VAL A 18 -1.28 -13.20 35.12
N LEU A 19 -1.32 -12.26 36.05
CA LEU A 19 -1.95 -10.94 35.83
C LEU A 19 -1.28 -10.17 34.69
N PHE A 20 0.05 -10.21 34.58
CA PHE A 20 0.75 -9.59 33.45
C PHE A 20 0.42 -10.26 32.11
N VAL A 21 0.34 -11.59 32.07
CA VAL A 21 -0.03 -12.33 30.85
C VAL A 21 -1.46 -12.01 30.43
N ILE A 22 -2.42 -12.02 31.38
CA ILE A 22 -3.82 -11.67 31.10
C ILE A 22 -3.94 -10.21 30.63
N SER A 23 -3.27 -9.28 31.30
CA SER A 23 -3.29 -7.87 30.90
C SER A 23 -2.68 -7.66 29.51
N GLY A 24 -1.60 -8.37 29.18
CA GLY A 24 -1.00 -8.37 27.84
C GLY A 24 -1.94 -8.95 26.78
N ALA A 25 -2.63 -10.05 27.10
CA ALA A 25 -3.60 -10.67 26.18
C ALA A 25 -4.81 -9.78 25.90
N ILE A 26 -5.37 -9.13 26.92
CA ILE A 26 -6.48 -8.17 26.75
C ILE A 26 -6.05 -6.98 25.88
N LEU A 27 -4.84 -6.45 26.13
CA LEU A 27 -4.30 -5.33 25.37
C LEU A 27 -4.02 -5.73 23.92
N TYR A 28 -3.44 -6.90 23.70
CA TYR A 28 -3.23 -7.47 22.37
C TYR A 28 -4.55 -7.64 21.61
N TRP A 29 -5.56 -8.24 22.27
CA TRP A 29 -6.89 -8.43 21.68
C TRP A 29 -7.56 -7.10 21.33
N LYS A 30 -7.49 -6.10 22.23
CA LYS A 30 -8.06 -4.77 22.00
C LYS A 30 -7.42 -4.06 20.80
N ILE A 31 -6.11 -4.19 20.62
CA ILE A 31 -5.43 -3.59 19.47
C ILE A 31 -5.75 -4.37 18.18
N GLN A 32 -5.81 -5.70 18.25
CA GLN A 32 -6.15 -6.53 17.09
C GLN A 32 -7.59 -6.35 16.61
N SER A 33 -8.51 -5.93 17.48
CA SER A 33 -9.90 -5.63 17.10
C SER A 33 -10.09 -4.29 16.38
N ILE A 34 -9.05 -3.47 16.24
CA ILE A 34 -9.13 -2.22 15.48
C ILE A 34 -8.93 -2.55 14.00
N ASP A 35 -10.02 -2.59 13.25
CA ASP A 35 -9.96 -2.82 11.81
C ASP A 35 -9.43 -1.59 11.06
N LEU A 36 -8.67 -1.84 9.98
CA LEU A 36 -8.19 -0.80 9.07
C LEU A 36 -9.31 0.10 8.53
N GLU A 37 -10.51 -0.46 8.32
CA GLU A 37 -11.69 0.29 7.89
C GLU A 37 -12.08 1.36 8.93
N GLN A 38 -12.08 1.01 10.22
CA GLN A 38 -12.40 1.97 11.27
C GLN A 38 -11.36 3.09 11.35
N ILE A 39 -10.08 2.78 11.16
CA ILE A 39 -9.01 3.79 11.10
C ILE A 39 -9.27 4.73 9.93
N GLN A 40 -9.56 4.19 8.74
CA GLN A 40 -9.84 4.99 7.56
C GLN A 40 -11.09 5.86 7.72
N ASP A 41 -12.17 5.32 8.28
CA ASP A 41 -13.42 6.04 8.54
C ASP A 41 -13.19 7.20 9.50
N ARG A 42 -12.39 6.99 10.56
CA ARG A 42 -11.99 8.08 11.48
C ARG A 42 -11.19 9.16 10.77
N GLN A 43 -10.23 8.77 9.92
CA GLN A 43 -9.44 9.74 9.14
C GLN A 43 -10.32 10.51 8.15
N LEU A 44 -11.29 9.86 7.52
CA LEU A 44 -12.27 10.50 6.63
C LEU A 44 -13.16 11.47 7.41
N ALA A 45 -13.72 11.06 8.55
CA ALA A 45 -14.56 11.91 9.39
C ALA A 45 -13.81 13.15 9.91
N ARG A 46 -12.50 13.02 10.18
CA ARG A 46 -11.63 14.16 10.51
C ARG A 46 -11.41 15.07 9.31
N ALA A 47 -11.14 14.51 8.13
CA ALA A 47 -10.93 15.27 6.90
C ALA A 47 -12.18 16.05 6.46
N GLU A 48 -13.37 15.50 6.71
CA GLU A 48 -14.66 16.14 6.43
C GLU A 48 -15.05 17.20 7.48
N GLY A 49 -14.22 17.42 8.51
CA GLY A 49 -14.49 18.36 9.59
C GLY A 49 -15.71 17.98 10.44
N SER A 50 -16.21 16.75 10.30
CA SER A 50 -17.45 16.28 10.93
C SER A 50 -17.28 15.89 12.42
N LEU A 51 -16.06 15.99 12.96
CA LEU A 51 -15.76 15.64 14.36
C LEU A 51 -15.40 16.88 15.18
N THR A 52 -16.44 17.61 15.59
CA THR A 52 -16.45 18.40 16.83
C THR A 52 -17.04 17.58 17.99
N GLN A 53 -16.77 16.27 18.05
CA GLN A 53 -17.08 15.47 19.23
C GLN A 53 -15.97 15.63 20.27
N GLY A 54 -16.39 15.99 21.49
CA GLY A 54 -15.59 16.61 22.53
C GLY A 54 -14.38 15.80 22.98
N ALA A 55 -13.36 16.53 23.41
CA ALA A 55 -12.11 16.05 23.98
C ALA A 55 -12.24 15.27 25.31
N GLU A 56 -13.42 14.74 25.65
CA GLU A 56 -13.69 14.11 26.94
C GLU A 56 -13.41 12.60 26.98
N ASP A 57 -13.23 11.94 25.84
CA ASP A 57 -12.98 10.48 25.78
C ASP A 57 -11.77 10.10 24.91
N ASP A 58 -10.64 10.84 25.00
CA ASP A 58 -9.40 10.40 24.34
C ASP A 58 -8.88 9.14 25.06
N PRO A 59 -8.84 7.96 24.39
CA PRO A 59 -8.47 6.72 25.05
C PRO A 59 -7.05 6.80 25.59
N ALA A 60 -6.88 6.64 26.90
CA ALA A 60 -5.55 6.71 27.52
C ALA A 60 -4.58 5.70 26.87
N VAL A 61 -3.43 6.19 26.39
CA VAL A 61 -2.33 5.35 25.88
C VAL A 61 -1.90 4.37 26.97
N PRO A 62 -1.81 3.07 26.67
CA PRO A 62 -1.28 2.11 27.64
C PRO A 62 0.12 2.52 28.11
N LYS A 63 0.40 2.37 29.42
CA LYS A 63 1.70 2.75 30.02
C LYS A 63 2.92 2.16 29.29
N VAL A 64 2.75 0.97 28.70
CA VAL A 64 3.80 0.28 27.92
C VAL A 64 4.19 1.03 26.64
N MET A 65 3.28 1.82 26.07
CA MET A 65 3.52 2.62 24.86
C MET A 65 3.96 4.05 25.17
N GLN A 66 3.77 4.52 26.40
CA GLN A 66 4.02 5.92 26.78
C GLN A 66 5.47 6.37 26.47
N GLY A 67 6.45 5.48 26.62
CA GLY A 67 7.84 5.77 26.26
C GLY A 67 8.06 5.92 24.74
N ALA A 68 7.40 5.08 23.94
CA ALA A 68 7.47 5.16 22.47
C ALA A 68 6.76 6.41 21.95
N VAL A 69 5.57 6.72 22.51
CA VAL A 69 4.82 7.94 22.19
C VAL A 69 5.63 9.18 22.54
N SER A 70 6.19 9.26 23.76
CA SER A 70 7.02 10.41 24.16
C SER A 70 8.25 10.59 23.26
N LYS A 71 8.90 9.50 22.83
CA LYS A 71 10.01 9.57 21.86
C LYS A 71 9.52 10.10 20.50
N ALA A 72 8.36 9.61 20.04
CA ALA A 72 7.77 10.06 18.78
C ALA A 72 7.34 11.53 18.83
N GLU A 73 6.81 12.01 19.95
CA GLU A 73 6.51 13.43 20.19
C GLU A 73 7.77 14.30 20.11
N GLY A 74 8.88 13.83 20.69
CA GLY A 74 10.18 14.50 20.59
C GLY A 74 10.69 14.62 19.14
N ILE A 75 10.44 13.61 18.31
CA ILE A 75 10.79 13.61 16.89
C ILE A 75 9.84 14.49 16.06
N ALA A 76 8.55 14.45 16.39
CA ALA A 76 7.50 15.21 15.71
C ALA A 76 7.50 16.70 16.06
N GLY A 77 8.02 17.06 17.24
CA GLY A 77 7.97 18.42 17.78
C GLY A 77 6.57 18.86 18.23
N LYS A 78 5.64 17.92 18.40
CA LYS A 78 4.27 18.16 18.86
C LYS A 78 3.71 16.92 19.56
N SER A 79 2.66 17.12 20.37
CA SER A 79 1.99 16.01 21.06
C SER A 79 1.26 15.12 20.07
N ILE A 80 1.34 13.81 20.28
CA ILE A 80 0.70 12.78 19.46
C ILE A 80 -0.58 12.36 20.16
N LYS A 81 -1.71 12.41 19.43
CA LYS A 81 -3.01 11.97 19.96
C LYS A 81 -2.94 10.50 20.35
N SER A 82 -3.58 10.17 21.46
CA SER A 82 -3.55 8.80 21.99
C SER A 82 -4.14 7.80 20.99
N GLU A 83 -5.24 8.21 20.35
CA GLU A 83 -5.88 7.46 19.26
C GLU A 83 -4.94 7.18 18.09
N ASP A 84 -4.17 8.17 17.63
CA ASP A 84 -3.25 8.00 16.50
C ASP A 84 -2.09 7.06 16.85
N ALA A 85 -1.60 7.11 18.09
CA ALA A 85 -0.60 6.15 18.56
C ALA A 85 -1.14 4.72 18.59
N LEU A 86 -2.41 4.54 18.97
CA LEU A 86 -3.08 3.23 18.95
C LEU A 86 -3.32 2.73 17.52
N ASP A 87 -3.74 3.61 16.61
CA ASP A 87 -3.95 3.28 15.20
C ASP A 87 -2.65 2.86 14.52
N VAL A 88 -1.54 3.58 14.76
CA VAL A 88 -0.21 3.17 14.27
C VAL A 88 0.19 1.82 14.84
N ALA A 89 -0.02 1.59 16.14
CA ALA A 89 0.29 0.30 16.75
C ALA A 89 -0.56 -0.84 16.19
N ALA A 90 -1.86 -0.60 15.93
CA ALA A 90 -2.75 -1.56 15.30
C ALA A 90 -2.27 -1.93 13.90
N ILE A 91 -1.94 -0.93 13.07
CA ILE A 91 -1.40 -1.15 11.72
C ILE A 91 -0.10 -1.95 11.79
N LEU A 92 0.82 -1.59 12.69
CA LEU A 92 2.10 -2.30 12.81
C LEU A 92 1.95 -3.72 13.36
N LEU A 93 0.98 -3.99 14.23
CA LEU A 93 0.71 -5.33 14.74
C LEU A 93 -0.03 -6.22 13.74
N GLN A 94 -0.85 -5.61 12.88
CA GLN A 94 -1.53 -6.30 11.79
C GLN A 94 -0.60 -6.56 10.60
N SER A 95 0.37 -5.68 10.39
CA SER A 95 1.45 -5.92 9.46
C SER A 95 2.25 -7.14 9.90
N GLU A 96 2.70 -7.96 8.96
CA GLU A 96 3.48 -9.17 9.25
C GLU A 96 4.92 -8.88 9.75
N LEU A 97 5.15 -7.70 10.34
CA LEU A 97 6.40 -7.31 10.97
C LEU A 97 6.58 -8.13 12.26
N SER A 98 7.69 -8.85 12.34
CA SER A 98 8.09 -9.48 13.59
C SER A 98 8.39 -8.40 14.65
N LEU A 99 8.13 -8.72 15.93
CA LEU A 99 8.49 -7.81 17.04
C LEU A 99 9.97 -7.39 16.98
N LYS A 100 10.86 -8.29 16.57
CA LYS A 100 12.27 -7.97 16.36
C LYS A 100 12.46 -6.88 15.31
N GLN A 101 11.84 -7.01 14.14
CA GLN A 101 11.91 -5.99 13.09
C GLN A 101 11.33 -4.65 13.56
N MET A 102 10.23 -4.68 14.32
CA MET A 102 9.63 -3.48 14.91
C MET A 102 10.61 -2.79 15.88
N TYR A 103 11.28 -3.56 16.75
CA TYR A 103 12.32 -3.04 17.63
C TYR A 103 13.53 -2.51 16.86
N ASP A 104 13.97 -3.21 15.81
CA ASP A 104 15.08 -2.78 14.96
C ASP A 104 14.75 -1.43 14.30
N LEU A 105 13.53 -1.25 13.78
CA LEU A 105 13.03 0.00 13.20
C LEU A 105 12.99 1.14 14.23
N ILE A 106 12.46 0.88 15.43
CA ILE A 106 12.36 1.89 16.50
C ILE A 106 13.76 2.30 17.02
N GLY A 107 14.69 1.35 17.12
CA GLY A 107 16.06 1.56 17.59
C GLY A 107 16.91 2.32 16.57
N GLN A 108 16.78 1.99 15.28
CA GLN A 108 17.57 2.59 14.19
C GLN A 108 17.10 3.99 13.78
N SER A 109 15.84 4.35 14.05
CA SER A 109 15.26 5.65 13.65
C SER A 109 15.92 6.90 14.26
N SER A 110 16.75 6.78 15.29
CA SER A 110 17.39 7.91 15.98
C SER A 110 18.80 8.28 15.45
N GLY A 111 19.34 7.53 14.49
CA GLY A 111 20.67 7.78 13.91
C GLY A 111 20.64 8.35 12.48
N ASN A 112 21.76 8.93 12.05
CA ASN A 112 22.03 9.19 10.63
C ASN A 112 22.23 7.84 9.92
N LEU A 113 21.12 7.20 9.52
CA LEU A 113 21.14 5.96 8.76
C LEU A 113 21.82 6.18 7.42
N ASP A 114 22.66 5.23 7.01
CA ASP A 114 23.22 5.26 5.67
C ASP A 114 22.15 4.93 4.61
N THR A 115 22.47 5.17 3.34
CA THR A 115 21.53 4.93 2.24
C THR A 115 21.11 3.47 2.12
N ALA A 116 22.02 2.53 2.40
CA ALA A 116 21.74 1.09 2.31
C ALA A 116 20.79 0.63 3.44
N GLU A 117 20.96 1.15 4.64
CA GLU A 117 20.07 0.90 5.77
C GLU A 117 18.68 1.50 5.54
N LYS A 118 18.61 2.73 5.03
CA LYS A 118 17.34 3.35 4.63
C LYS A 118 16.62 2.50 3.58
N GLN A 119 17.35 2.02 2.57
CA GLN A 119 16.78 1.16 1.53
C GLN A 119 16.28 -0.17 2.12
N ARG A 120 17.07 -0.83 2.99
CA ARG A 120 16.65 -2.06 3.68
C ARG A 120 15.37 -1.85 4.48
N ILE A 121 15.27 -0.73 5.19
CA ILE A 121 14.06 -0.37 5.96
C ILE A 121 12.88 -0.17 5.01
N ARG A 122 13.05 0.60 3.93
CA ARG A 122 12.02 0.78 2.91
C ARG A 122 11.53 -0.56 2.37
N ASP A 123 12.43 -1.42 1.93
CA ASP A 123 12.08 -2.71 1.32
C ASP A 123 11.38 -3.63 2.33
N THR A 124 11.84 -3.64 3.58
CA THR A 124 11.21 -4.41 4.65
C THR A 124 9.79 -3.91 4.92
N LEU A 125 9.59 -2.59 4.97
CA LEU A 125 8.28 -1.99 5.22
C LEU A 125 7.35 -2.18 4.03
N LEU A 126 7.81 -1.95 2.80
CA LEU A 126 7.02 -2.13 1.58
C LEU A 126 6.67 -3.61 1.31
N GLY A 127 7.53 -4.54 1.70
CA GLY A 127 7.28 -5.98 1.56
C GLY A 127 6.36 -6.55 2.65
N LYS A 128 6.11 -5.81 3.74
CA LYS A 128 5.33 -6.28 4.90
C LYS A 128 4.06 -5.51 5.18
N LEU A 129 4.00 -4.26 4.75
CA LEU A 129 2.82 -3.42 4.84
C LEU A 129 2.04 -3.48 3.53
N LYS A 130 0.72 -3.62 3.65
CA LYS A 130 -0.19 -3.49 2.51
C LYS A 130 -0.26 -2.04 2.05
N PRO A 131 -0.62 -1.76 0.79
CA PRO A 131 -0.79 -0.38 0.30
C PRO A 131 -1.73 0.47 1.16
N GLN A 132 -2.81 -0.12 1.67
CA GLN A 132 -3.79 0.55 2.53
C GLN A 132 -3.21 0.90 3.91
N GLU A 133 -2.36 0.03 4.45
CA GLU A 133 -1.66 0.25 5.73
C GLU A 133 -0.64 1.38 5.59
N ILE A 134 0.09 1.42 4.48
CA ILE A 134 1.02 2.51 4.14
C ILE A 134 0.28 3.84 4.02
N GLU A 135 -0.86 3.86 3.31
CA GLU A 135 -1.68 5.06 3.15
C GLU A 135 -2.20 5.56 4.51
N ALA A 136 -2.71 4.67 5.35
CA ALA A 136 -3.18 5.00 6.70
C ALA A 136 -2.04 5.54 7.59
N LEU A 137 -0.87 4.89 7.58
CA LEU A 137 0.31 5.37 8.31
C LEU A 137 0.72 6.76 7.84
N ARG A 138 0.80 6.99 6.51
CA ARG A 138 1.16 8.30 5.96
C ARG A 138 0.14 9.37 6.35
N ALA A 139 -1.15 9.05 6.32
CA ALA A 139 -2.22 9.98 6.71
C ALA A 139 -2.02 10.42 8.17
N ILE A 140 -1.89 9.46 9.08
CA ILE A 140 -1.65 9.73 10.50
C ILE A 140 -0.40 10.58 10.69
N THR A 141 0.74 10.19 10.10
CA THR A 141 2.01 10.87 10.36
C THR A 141 2.13 12.23 9.66
N THR A 142 1.37 12.48 8.58
CA THR A 142 1.32 13.78 7.90
C THR A 142 0.75 14.86 8.82
N ASP A 143 -0.26 14.53 9.63
CA ASP A 143 -0.78 15.41 10.68
C ASP A 143 0.30 15.80 11.69
N TYR A 144 1.37 15.00 11.80
CA TYR A 144 2.52 15.24 12.65
C TYR A 144 3.72 15.87 11.92
N GLY A 145 3.55 16.31 10.66
CA GLY A 145 4.62 16.89 9.85
C GLY A 145 5.68 15.88 9.39
N LYS A 146 5.36 14.58 9.48
CA LYS A 146 6.22 13.48 9.07
C LYS A 146 5.50 12.65 8.01
N GLY A 147 5.64 12.96 6.73
CA GLY A 147 4.88 12.26 5.66
C GLY A 147 5.31 10.81 5.36
N LEU A 148 6.13 10.18 6.21
CA LEU A 148 6.74 8.86 6.00
C LEU A 148 7.23 8.64 4.55
N VAL A 149 7.95 9.62 4.03
CA VAL A 149 8.43 9.65 2.64
C VAL A 149 9.34 8.46 2.30
N ILE A 150 9.92 7.79 3.31
CA ILE A 150 10.64 6.53 3.15
C ILE A 150 9.77 5.42 2.55
N LEU A 151 8.45 5.45 2.77
CA LEU A 151 7.49 4.47 2.24
C LEU A 151 7.07 4.78 0.80
N ASP A 152 7.60 5.84 0.17
CA ASP A 152 7.32 6.18 -1.22
C ASP A 152 8.34 5.50 -2.16
N PRO A 153 7.91 4.54 -3.00
CA PRO A 153 8.79 3.86 -3.95
C PRO A 153 9.44 4.84 -4.92
N ASP A 154 8.75 5.92 -5.29
CA ASP A 154 9.20 6.88 -6.29
C ASP A 154 10.09 7.96 -5.70
N TYR A 155 10.17 8.07 -4.36
CA TYR A 155 10.98 9.07 -3.70
C TYR A 155 12.45 8.63 -3.56
N PRO A 156 13.44 9.43 -4.00
CA PRO A 156 14.85 9.07 -3.88
C PRO A 156 15.26 8.81 -2.43
N ILE A 157 15.88 7.66 -2.18
CA ILE A 157 16.21 7.20 -0.82
C ILE A 157 17.28 8.10 -0.16
N GLU A 158 18.14 8.70 -0.98
CA GLU A 158 19.21 9.63 -0.56
C GLU A 158 18.64 10.91 0.05
N LEU A 159 17.42 11.30 -0.33
CA LEU A 159 16.76 12.50 0.19
C LEU A 159 15.99 12.22 1.49
N VAL A 160 15.85 10.96 1.90
CA VAL A 160 15.15 10.59 3.12
C VAL A 160 15.99 10.99 4.33
N GLY A 161 15.42 11.77 5.24
CA GLY A 161 16.08 12.21 6.47
C GLY A 161 17.01 13.43 6.32
N VAL A 162 17.16 13.99 5.12
CA VAL A 162 17.91 15.24 4.91
C VAL A 162 17.05 16.42 5.39
N GLN A 163 17.43 16.98 6.54
CA GLN A 163 16.69 18.08 7.19
C GLN A 163 16.95 19.42 6.52
N ASP A 164 18.17 19.65 6.03
CA ASP A 164 18.58 20.89 5.39
C ASP A 164 18.03 20.99 3.95
N GLU A 165 17.30 22.07 3.65
CA GLU A 165 16.68 22.31 2.33
C GLU A 165 17.71 22.52 1.23
N VAL A 166 18.83 23.17 1.55
CA VAL A 166 19.91 23.48 0.59
C VAL A 166 20.61 22.18 0.20
N GLU A 167 20.93 21.34 1.18
CA GLU A 167 21.52 20.02 0.95
C GLU A 167 20.57 19.12 0.16
N ARG A 168 19.28 19.06 0.54
CA ARG A 168 18.25 18.32 -0.19
C ARG A 168 18.14 18.76 -1.65
N THR A 169 18.15 20.06 -1.91
CA THR A 169 18.09 20.62 -3.27
C THR A 169 19.35 20.28 -4.07
N ARG A 170 20.52 20.32 -3.44
CA ARG A 170 21.80 19.94 -4.06
C ARG A 170 21.80 18.47 -4.49
N ILE A 171 21.39 17.57 -3.59
CA ILE A 171 21.32 16.12 -3.88
C ILE A 171 20.28 15.86 -4.98
N ARG A 172 19.11 16.51 -4.94
CA ARG A 172 18.09 16.36 -5.98
C ARG A 172 18.62 16.75 -7.37
N LYS A 173 19.31 17.90 -7.47
CA LYS A 173 19.93 18.34 -8.74
C LYS A 173 20.98 17.36 -9.22
N GLN A 174 21.79 16.82 -8.31
CA GLN A 174 22.80 15.81 -8.65
C GLN A 174 22.14 14.54 -9.21
N LEU A 175 21.11 14.01 -8.53
CA LEU A 175 20.38 12.83 -8.98
C LEU A 175 19.67 13.05 -10.33
N GLU A 176 19.12 14.24 -10.57
CA GLU A 176 18.54 14.58 -11.87
C GLU A 176 19.59 14.63 -12.99
N ALA A 177 20.78 15.16 -12.71
CA ALA A 177 21.89 15.17 -13.65
C ALA A 177 22.41 13.75 -13.95
N GLU A 178 22.53 12.90 -12.92
CA GLU A 178 22.92 11.49 -13.06
C GLU A 178 21.88 10.69 -13.85
N LYS A 179 20.58 10.87 -13.58
CA LYS A 179 19.50 10.24 -14.37
C LYS A 179 19.53 10.68 -15.83
N LYS A 180 19.76 11.97 -16.11
CA LYS A 180 19.91 12.47 -17.49
C LYS A 180 21.15 11.89 -18.18
N ALA A 181 22.26 11.76 -17.46
CA ALA A 181 23.49 11.15 -17.99
C ALA A 181 23.31 9.63 -18.25
N ALA A 182 22.61 8.92 -17.36
CA ALA A 182 22.31 7.49 -17.53
C ALA A 182 21.28 7.21 -18.62
N SER A 183 20.31 8.12 -18.82
CA SER A 183 19.29 8.02 -19.87
C SER A 183 19.74 8.58 -21.23
N GLY A 184 20.87 9.28 -21.30
CA GLY A 184 21.41 9.92 -22.51
C GLY A 184 22.24 9.01 -23.42
N GLY A 185 22.22 7.69 -23.22
CA GLY A 185 23.09 6.72 -23.91
C GLY A 185 22.48 5.96 -25.09
N SER A 186 21.28 6.32 -25.57
CA SER A 186 20.74 5.72 -26.80
C SER A 186 19.90 6.75 -27.56
N GLU A 187 20.59 7.46 -28.43
CA GLU A 187 20.03 8.21 -29.55
C GLU A 187 19.22 7.21 -30.42
N PRO A 188 17.89 7.33 -30.53
CA PRO A 188 17.13 6.53 -31.48
C PRO A 188 17.50 7.02 -32.87
N ALA A 189 18.16 6.15 -33.63
CA ALA A 189 18.40 6.37 -35.04
C ALA A 189 17.05 6.67 -35.73
N GLU A 190 16.98 7.88 -36.28
CA GLU A 190 15.93 8.40 -37.14
C GLU A 190 15.76 7.48 -38.36
N ALA A 191 14.80 6.56 -38.27
CA ALA A 191 14.32 5.79 -39.41
C ALA A 191 12.97 6.36 -39.85
N ALA A 192 13.05 7.20 -40.88
CA ALA A 192 11.93 7.59 -41.71
C ALA A 192 11.21 6.35 -42.27
N SER A 193 9.90 6.28 -42.10
CA SER A 193 8.91 6.07 -43.18
C SER A 193 7.51 5.87 -42.59
N ALA A 194 6.58 6.71 -43.03
CA ALA A 194 5.15 6.45 -43.00
C ALA A 194 4.82 5.24 -43.92
N PRO A 195 3.63 4.62 -43.79
CA PRO A 195 2.45 5.23 -44.41
C PRO A 195 1.17 5.17 -43.57
N GLU A 196 0.25 5.99 -44.04
CA GLU A 196 -1.18 6.09 -43.76
C GLU A 196 -1.86 4.72 -43.59
N SER A 197 -2.79 4.64 -42.63
CA SER A 197 -3.88 3.68 -42.70
C SER A 197 -5.13 4.24 -42.03
N ASP A 198 -6.19 4.14 -42.81
CA ASP A 198 -7.49 4.77 -42.76
C ASP A 198 -8.22 4.76 -41.42
N ALA A 199 -8.97 5.86 -41.26
CA ALA A 199 -10.11 5.97 -40.38
C ALA A 199 -11.19 4.96 -40.79
N ASP A 200 -11.68 4.20 -39.82
CA ASP A 200 -13.06 3.71 -39.86
C ASP A 200 -13.79 4.05 -38.56
N GLN A 201 -15.02 4.48 -38.78
CA GLN A 201 -15.93 5.20 -37.91
C GLN A 201 -17.05 4.24 -37.50
N SER A 202 -17.78 4.58 -36.43
CA SER A 202 -19.08 4.00 -36.01
C SER A 202 -19.03 2.96 -34.87
N GLY A 203 -19.75 3.09 -33.76
CA GLY A 203 -20.75 4.09 -33.37
C GLY A 203 -21.49 3.73 -32.06
N GLY A 204 -22.13 4.72 -31.45
CA GLY A 204 -23.25 4.60 -30.49
C GLY A 204 -22.86 4.56 -29.00
N GLY A 205 -23.38 5.40 -28.10
CA GLY A 205 -24.30 6.54 -28.15
C GLY A 205 -23.94 7.47 -26.97
N GLY A 206 -24.10 8.79 -27.06
CA GLY A 206 -25.40 9.43 -27.20
C GLY A 206 -26.00 9.82 -25.84
N VAL A 207 -25.24 10.51 -24.98
CA VAL A 207 -25.79 11.37 -23.92
C VAL A 207 -25.14 12.74 -24.08
N GLY A 208 -25.80 13.58 -24.90
CA GLY A 208 -25.55 15.00 -24.95
C GLY A 208 -26.36 15.65 -23.84
N GLU A 209 -25.69 16.10 -22.79
CA GLU A 209 -26.19 17.13 -21.89
C GLU A 209 -24.95 17.82 -21.34
N SER A 210 -24.82 19.13 -21.66
CA SER A 210 -23.68 20.01 -21.40
C SER A 210 -22.71 19.45 -20.36
N ALA A 211 -21.67 18.73 -20.81
CA ALA A 211 -20.69 18.14 -19.92
C ALA A 211 -20.04 19.29 -19.17
N ASP A 212 -20.30 19.36 -17.87
CA ASP A 212 -19.70 20.32 -16.97
C ASP A 212 -18.18 20.32 -17.25
N PRO A 213 -17.57 21.45 -17.65
CA PRO A 213 -16.16 21.50 -18.01
C PRO A 213 -15.27 21.06 -16.84
N GLN A 214 -15.72 21.20 -15.59
CA GLN A 214 -15.01 20.69 -14.42
C GLN A 214 -15.10 19.17 -14.34
N LEU A 215 -16.26 18.58 -14.65
CA LEU A 215 -16.41 17.13 -14.72
C LEU A 215 -15.50 16.54 -15.81
N ALA A 216 -15.42 17.16 -16.98
CA ALA A 216 -14.52 16.74 -18.05
C ALA A 216 -13.04 16.83 -17.64
N ALA A 217 -12.64 17.87 -16.90
CA ALA A 217 -11.28 18.02 -16.41
C ALA A 217 -10.91 16.94 -15.37
N VAL A 218 -11.80 16.67 -14.41
CA VAL A 218 -11.61 15.60 -13.42
C VAL A 218 -11.59 14.23 -14.13
N ALA A 219 -12.50 13.99 -15.07
CA ALA A 219 -12.53 12.77 -15.85
C ALA A 219 -11.22 12.54 -16.61
N GLY A 220 -10.70 13.55 -17.31
CA GLY A 220 -9.44 13.46 -18.04
C GLY A 220 -8.24 13.16 -17.14
N LYS A 221 -8.19 13.77 -15.95
CA LYS A 221 -7.13 13.53 -14.96
C LYS A 221 -7.05 12.08 -14.51
N TYR A 222 -8.20 11.45 -14.30
CA TYR A 222 -8.28 10.06 -13.81
C TYR A 222 -8.30 9.03 -14.94
N ALA A 223 -8.75 9.38 -16.14
CA ALA A 223 -8.71 8.50 -17.31
C ALA A 223 -7.27 8.00 -17.59
N GLY A 224 -6.27 8.89 -17.53
CA GLY A 224 -4.87 8.49 -17.70
C GLY A 224 -4.37 7.53 -16.61
N LYS A 225 -4.81 7.72 -15.35
CA LYS A 225 -4.45 6.82 -14.24
C LYS A 225 -5.11 5.45 -14.38
N LEU A 226 -6.39 5.43 -14.76
CA LEU A 226 -7.13 4.20 -15.00
C LEU A 226 -6.54 3.41 -16.16
N GLN A 227 -6.17 4.10 -17.24
CA GLN A 227 -5.50 3.48 -18.38
C GLN A 227 -4.13 2.89 -17.98
N ALA A 228 -3.35 3.61 -17.15
CA ALA A 228 -2.08 3.10 -16.63
C ALA A 228 -2.28 1.85 -15.76
N VAL A 229 -3.27 1.83 -14.86
CA VAL A 229 -3.61 0.65 -14.06
C VAL A 229 -4.05 -0.50 -14.94
N LYS A 230 -4.92 -0.26 -15.92
CA LYS A 230 -5.39 -1.27 -16.89
C LYS A 230 -4.22 -1.86 -17.68
N ALA A 231 -3.30 -1.03 -18.16
CA ALA A 231 -2.13 -1.47 -18.91
C ALA A 231 -1.17 -2.30 -18.04
N ALA A 232 -0.88 -1.85 -16.82
CA ALA A 232 -0.06 -2.58 -15.86
C ALA A 232 -0.67 -3.95 -15.54
N CYS A 233 -1.97 -3.99 -15.22
CA CYS A 233 -2.68 -5.23 -14.91
C CYS A 233 -2.74 -6.21 -16.08
N THR A 234 -2.91 -5.71 -17.30
CA THR A 234 -2.86 -6.53 -18.51
C THR A 234 -1.47 -7.10 -18.72
N SER A 235 -0.43 -6.30 -18.51
CA SER A 235 0.97 -6.73 -18.59
C SER A 235 1.28 -7.82 -17.55
N ASP A 236 0.88 -7.62 -16.30
CA ASP A 236 1.09 -8.57 -15.22
C ASP A 236 0.34 -9.88 -15.46
N ALA A 237 -0.93 -9.81 -15.89
CA ALA A 237 -1.71 -10.99 -16.27
C ALA A 237 -1.05 -11.77 -17.43
N ASN A 238 -0.53 -11.07 -18.44
CA ASN A 238 0.21 -11.70 -19.53
C ASN A 238 1.50 -12.36 -19.05
N ALA A 239 2.29 -11.68 -18.23
CA ALA A 239 3.52 -12.22 -17.66
C ALA A 239 3.25 -13.47 -16.82
N MET A 240 2.17 -13.48 -16.03
CA MET A 240 1.74 -14.66 -15.27
C MET A 240 1.30 -15.80 -16.18
N THR A 241 0.56 -15.49 -17.25
CA THR A 241 0.16 -16.49 -18.26
C THR A 241 1.38 -17.16 -18.89
N GLU A 242 2.43 -16.41 -19.22
CA GLU A 242 3.68 -16.99 -19.75
C GLU A 242 4.37 -17.90 -18.72
N LYS A 243 4.41 -17.51 -17.45
CA LYS A 243 4.96 -18.35 -16.38
C LYS A 243 4.20 -19.67 -16.25
N VAL A 244 2.87 -19.62 -16.32
CA VAL A 244 2.00 -20.81 -16.32
C VAL A 244 2.35 -21.73 -17.48
N ILE A 245 2.39 -21.19 -18.70
CA ILE A 245 2.69 -21.97 -19.91
C ILE A 245 4.08 -22.60 -19.83
N ALA A 246 5.08 -21.84 -19.33
CA ALA A 246 6.42 -22.35 -19.13
C ALA A 246 6.47 -23.49 -18.10
N ALA A 247 5.70 -23.39 -17.00
CA ALA A 247 5.59 -24.45 -16.00
C ALA A 247 4.94 -25.70 -16.60
N ILE A 248 3.84 -25.56 -17.35
CA ILE A 248 3.17 -26.66 -18.06
C ILE A 248 4.13 -27.37 -19.01
N ASN A 249 4.87 -26.62 -19.83
CA ASN A 249 5.83 -27.18 -20.78
C ASN A 249 6.98 -27.93 -20.09
N ARG A 250 7.47 -27.44 -18.93
CA ARG A 250 8.47 -28.16 -18.14
C ARG A 250 7.92 -29.49 -17.64
N MET A 251 6.69 -29.50 -17.11
CA MET A 251 6.04 -30.71 -16.62
C MET A 251 5.75 -31.73 -17.72
N LYS A 252 5.48 -31.29 -18.96
CA LYS A 252 5.27 -32.20 -20.10
C LYS A 252 6.54 -32.96 -20.50
N ASN A 253 7.72 -32.40 -20.20
CA ASN A 253 9.01 -32.99 -20.53
C ASN A 253 9.56 -33.90 -19.42
N ASP A 254 9.14 -33.68 -18.17
CA ASP A 254 9.48 -34.55 -17.05
C ASP A 254 8.39 -35.62 -16.89
N ASP A 255 8.72 -36.91 -17.08
CA ASP A 255 7.84 -38.11 -17.11
C ASP A 255 6.96 -38.35 -15.83
N GLY A 256 6.79 -37.37 -14.96
CA GLY A 256 6.08 -37.47 -13.68
C GLY A 256 4.66 -36.91 -13.72
N SER A 257 3.67 -37.77 -14.02
CA SER A 257 2.21 -37.51 -13.96
C SER A 257 1.68 -36.97 -12.61
N SER A 258 2.52 -36.84 -11.57
CA SER A 258 2.09 -36.50 -10.21
C SER A 258 2.29 -35.02 -9.83
N SER A 259 2.85 -34.18 -10.71
CA SER A 259 3.17 -32.76 -10.43
C SER A 259 2.13 -31.74 -10.91
N ALA A 260 1.18 -32.15 -11.76
CA ALA A 260 0.23 -31.23 -12.40
C ALA A 260 -0.68 -30.49 -11.40
N GLY A 261 -1.20 -31.18 -10.38
CA GLY A 261 -2.10 -30.57 -9.39
C GLY A 261 -1.41 -29.53 -8.49
N ALA A 262 -0.17 -29.77 -8.08
CA ALA A 262 0.58 -28.82 -7.24
C ALA A 262 0.95 -27.55 -8.02
N ALA A 263 1.22 -27.68 -9.32
CA ALA A 263 1.44 -26.53 -10.20
C ALA A 263 0.15 -25.74 -10.40
N GLU A 264 -0.99 -26.40 -10.62
CA GLU A 264 -2.29 -25.75 -10.74
C GLU A 264 -2.66 -24.93 -9.48
N ASP A 265 -2.49 -25.51 -8.29
CA ASP A 265 -2.75 -24.81 -7.02
C ASP A 265 -1.85 -23.58 -6.83
N THR A 266 -0.55 -23.71 -7.12
CA THR A 266 0.41 -22.59 -7.02
C THR A 266 0.03 -21.46 -7.98
N LEU A 267 -0.40 -21.81 -9.19
CA LEU A 267 -0.78 -20.84 -10.21
C LEU A 267 -2.08 -20.12 -9.87
N VAL A 268 -3.08 -20.82 -9.35
CA VAL A 268 -4.33 -20.19 -8.87
C VAL A 268 -4.01 -19.17 -7.77
N GLN A 269 -3.10 -19.48 -6.86
CA GLN A 269 -2.66 -18.55 -5.81
C GLN A 269 -1.94 -17.32 -6.38
N GLU A 270 -0.99 -17.50 -7.30
CA GLU A 270 -0.26 -16.37 -7.89
C GLU A 270 -1.16 -15.47 -8.74
N ILE A 271 -2.10 -16.05 -9.49
CA ILE A 271 -3.11 -15.29 -10.26
C ILE A 271 -3.99 -14.48 -9.30
N GLY A 272 -4.48 -15.10 -8.22
CA GLY A 272 -5.29 -14.40 -7.22
C GLY A 272 -4.55 -13.24 -6.55
N ALA A 273 -3.24 -13.36 -6.30
CA ALA A 273 -2.43 -12.29 -5.74
C ALA A 273 -2.28 -11.10 -6.71
N VAL A 274 -2.06 -11.36 -8.00
CA VAL A 274 -1.98 -10.31 -9.04
C VAL A 274 -3.34 -9.64 -9.22
N GLU A 275 -4.42 -10.41 -9.28
CA GLU A 275 -5.79 -9.86 -9.37
C GLU A 275 -6.11 -8.96 -8.17
N ALA A 276 -5.76 -9.38 -6.96
CA ALA A 276 -5.97 -8.57 -5.76
C ALA A 276 -5.16 -7.27 -5.79
N SER A 277 -3.91 -7.30 -6.25
CA SER A 277 -3.07 -6.11 -6.42
C SER A 277 -3.65 -5.12 -7.44
N CYS A 278 -4.14 -5.65 -8.56
CA CYS A 278 -4.80 -4.89 -9.60
C CYS A 278 -6.10 -4.23 -9.14
N GLU A 279 -6.94 -4.99 -8.46
CA GLU A 279 -8.19 -4.49 -7.87
C GLU A 279 -7.91 -3.38 -6.84
N ALA A 280 -6.90 -3.57 -5.97
CA ALA A 280 -6.52 -2.57 -4.99
C ALA A 280 -6.02 -1.26 -5.63
N SER A 281 -5.24 -1.37 -6.71
CA SER A 281 -4.73 -0.20 -7.46
C SER A 281 -5.87 0.54 -8.16
N PHE A 282 -6.80 -0.20 -8.77
CA PHE A 282 -7.98 0.36 -9.42
C PHE A 282 -8.91 1.06 -8.40
N GLU A 283 -9.27 0.39 -7.30
CA GLU A 283 -10.15 0.98 -6.28
C GLU A 283 -9.50 2.19 -5.59
N THR A 284 -8.17 2.25 -5.50
CA THR A 284 -7.46 3.45 -5.05
C THR A 284 -7.72 4.63 -5.98
N VAL A 285 -7.63 4.43 -7.30
CA VAL A 285 -7.91 5.47 -8.29
C VAL A 285 -9.38 5.91 -8.22
N ILE A 286 -10.32 4.96 -8.10
CA ILE A 286 -11.74 5.26 -7.98
C ILE A 286 -12.04 6.04 -6.69
N ARG A 287 -11.43 5.68 -5.55
CA ARG A 287 -11.61 6.40 -4.28
C ARG A 287 -11.10 7.83 -4.36
N LEU A 288 -9.92 8.04 -4.96
CA LEU A 288 -9.37 9.37 -5.18
C LEU A 288 -10.29 10.20 -6.09
N ALA A 289 -10.79 9.62 -7.18
CA ALA A 289 -11.71 10.29 -8.08
C ALA A 289 -13.04 10.64 -7.40
N LYS A 290 -13.60 9.72 -6.62
CA LYS A 290 -14.82 9.95 -5.83
C LYS A 290 -14.67 11.13 -4.89
N ARG A 291 -13.56 11.20 -4.16
CA ARG A 291 -13.26 12.30 -3.23
C ARG A 291 -13.17 13.63 -3.94
N GLU A 292 -12.49 13.68 -5.09
CA GLU A 292 -12.37 14.91 -5.88
C GLU A 292 -13.74 15.34 -6.45
N LEU A 293 -14.52 14.43 -7.04
CA LEU A 293 -15.87 14.72 -7.53
C LEU A 293 -16.79 15.24 -6.41
N GLN A 294 -16.78 14.60 -5.23
CA GLN A 294 -17.58 15.03 -4.08
C GLN A 294 -17.16 16.41 -3.58
N ARG A 295 -15.85 16.70 -3.54
CA ARG A 295 -15.33 18.01 -3.12
C ARG A 295 -15.77 19.13 -4.05
N GLU A 296 -15.82 18.87 -5.36
CA GLU A 296 -16.28 19.84 -6.36
C GLU A 296 -17.83 19.87 -6.52
N GLY A 297 -18.57 19.06 -5.75
CA GLY A 297 -20.04 18.98 -5.86
C GLY A 297 -20.54 18.32 -7.16
N LEU A 298 -19.69 17.52 -7.81
CA LEU A 298 -19.95 16.87 -9.08
C LEU A 298 -20.57 15.47 -8.91
N SER A 299 -21.29 15.03 -9.94
CA SER A 299 -21.90 13.69 -9.97
C SER A 299 -20.84 12.57 -9.98
N THR A 300 -21.10 11.51 -9.21
CA THR A 300 -20.24 10.30 -9.14
C THR A 300 -20.68 9.19 -10.08
N ALA A 301 -21.72 9.40 -10.90
CA ALA A 301 -22.29 8.39 -11.79
C ALA A 301 -21.25 7.77 -12.74
N MET A 302 -20.28 8.57 -13.21
CA MET A 302 -19.21 8.12 -14.09
C MET A 302 -18.30 7.05 -13.47
N LEU A 303 -18.20 6.99 -12.13
CA LEU A 303 -17.37 6.00 -11.45
C LEU A 303 -17.89 4.58 -11.69
N GLN A 304 -19.21 4.41 -11.84
CA GLN A 304 -19.78 3.09 -12.15
C GLN A 304 -19.37 2.63 -13.55
N ALA A 305 -19.41 3.52 -14.54
CA ALA A 305 -18.97 3.21 -15.90
C ALA A 305 -17.49 2.79 -15.93
N TRP A 306 -16.62 3.41 -15.13
CA TRP A 306 -15.23 3.00 -15.01
C TRP A 306 -15.06 1.62 -14.35
N ARG A 307 -15.89 1.28 -13.35
CA ARG A 307 -15.92 -0.07 -12.76
C ARG A 307 -16.35 -1.11 -13.78
N ASP A 308 -17.38 -0.81 -14.55
CA ASP A 308 -17.89 -1.71 -15.58
C ASP A 308 -16.83 -1.93 -16.69
N GLU A 309 -16.14 -0.86 -17.12
CA GLU A 309 -15.06 -0.94 -18.10
C GLU A 309 -13.87 -1.77 -17.58
N TYR A 310 -13.46 -1.56 -16.33
CA TYR A 310 -12.39 -2.31 -15.70
C TYR A 310 -12.76 -3.79 -15.54
N ALA A 311 -13.98 -4.10 -15.08
CA ALA A 311 -14.47 -5.46 -14.97
C ALA A 311 -14.51 -6.17 -16.33
N ALA A 312 -14.96 -5.49 -17.38
CA ALA A 312 -14.94 -6.01 -18.74
C ALA A 312 -13.52 -6.32 -19.23
N ALA A 313 -12.57 -5.40 -18.98
CA ALA A 313 -11.16 -5.59 -19.33
C ALA A 313 -10.53 -6.77 -18.58
N LYS A 314 -10.79 -6.87 -17.28
CA LYS A 314 -10.35 -7.98 -16.43
C LYS A 314 -10.88 -9.33 -16.95
N ASN A 315 -12.17 -9.41 -17.25
CA ASN A 315 -12.80 -10.61 -17.77
C ASN A 315 -12.22 -11.01 -19.15
N ALA A 316 -11.94 -10.03 -20.02
CA ALA A 316 -11.31 -10.28 -21.32
C ALA A 316 -9.88 -10.83 -21.18
N ALA A 317 -9.06 -10.23 -20.30
CA ALA A 317 -7.71 -10.69 -20.02
C ALA A 317 -7.71 -12.11 -19.45
N MET A 318 -8.61 -12.42 -18.52
CA MET A 318 -8.75 -13.75 -17.93
C MET A 318 -9.22 -14.80 -18.94
N ALA A 319 -10.15 -14.44 -19.83
CA ALA A 319 -10.57 -15.32 -20.91
C ALA A 319 -9.42 -15.62 -21.88
N GLN A 320 -8.62 -14.62 -22.24
CA GLN A 320 -7.43 -14.79 -23.07
C GLN A 320 -6.39 -15.68 -22.38
N ALA A 321 -6.10 -15.44 -21.09
CA ALA A 321 -5.18 -16.26 -20.31
C ALA A 321 -5.60 -17.73 -20.30
N ARG A 322 -6.88 -18.01 -19.98
CA ARG A 322 -7.44 -19.37 -19.97
C ARG A 322 -7.33 -20.05 -21.33
N ALA A 323 -7.62 -19.34 -22.43
CA ALA A 323 -7.50 -19.89 -23.78
C ALA A 323 -6.06 -20.30 -24.11
N ARG A 324 -5.07 -19.45 -23.73
CA ARG A 324 -3.65 -19.75 -23.95
C ARG A 324 -3.16 -20.91 -23.09
N ILE A 325 -3.59 -20.97 -21.84
CA ILE A 325 -3.26 -22.08 -20.92
C ILE A 325 -3.86 -23.39 -21.44
N SER A 326 -5.14 -23.40 -21.82
CA SER A 326 -5.80 -24.58 -22.39
C SER A 326 -5.10 -25.08 -23.66
N ALA A 327 -4.60 -24.18 -24.50
CA ALA A 327 -3.84 -24.53 -25.70
C ALA A 327 -2.46 -25.12 -25.39
N ALA A 328 -1.84 -24.77 -24.26
CA ALA A 328 -0.57 -25.35 -23.83
C ALA A 328 -0.73 -26.75 -23.19
N ILE A 329 -1.91 -27.04 -22.62
CA ILE A 329 -2.23 -28.35 -22.04
C ILE A 329 -2.52 -29.39 -23.14
N GLY A 330 -3.24 -29.00 -24.19
CA GLY A 330 -3.54 -29.84 -25.36
C GLY A 330 -2.29 -30.29 -26.11
#